data_AF-I4IP95-F1
#
_entry.id   AF-I4IP95-F1
#
_cell.length_a   1.000
_cell.length_b   1.000
_cell.length_c   1.000
_cell.angle_alpha   90.00
_cell.angle_beta   90.00
_cell.angle_gamma   90.00
#
_symmetry.space_group_name_H-M   'P 1'
#
loop_
_entity.id
_entity.type
_entity.pdbx_description
1 polymer ?
#
loop_
_entity_poly.entity_id
_entity_poly.type
_entity_poly.pdbx_seq_one_letter_code
_entity_poly.pdbx_strand_id
1 'polypeptide(L)'
;MPAFLAIRMAISYLIASYIGSKSPKNWLHYLGQQILLILLLLGIVSGVFLGLNPDAALDDQRGTASGANLEIAPVLNSMTKPIVISDNTPSFFLSLSYLVNDQVKFQLFQDGDVESWRQKLNLKELAQNYSNIVVAHPEEDFVNFLNEQYPIRTEKLAEQLIEIKLQ
;
A
#
# COMPACT_ATOMS: atom_id res chain seq x y z
N MET A 1 -9.80 17.33 -12.35
CA MET A 1 -8.34 17.39 -12.63
C MET A 1 -7.80 18.77 -13.06
N PRO A 2 -8.41 19.54 -13.98
CA PRO A 2 -7.82 20.81 -14.45
C PRO A 2 -7.65 21.91 -13.38
N ALA A 3 -8.59 22.01 -12.44
CA ALA A 3 -8.54 23.02 -11.37
C ALA A 3 -7.33 22.86 -10.43
N PHE A 4 -6.93 21.63 -10.13
CA PHE A 4 -5.75 21.36 -9.30
C PHE A 4 -4.44 21.74 -10.00
N LEU A 5 -4.38 21.65 -11.32
CA LEU A 5 -3.22 22.09 -12.09
C LEU A 5 -3.05 23.61 -12.04
N ALA A 6 -4.15 24.35 -12.20
CA ALA A 6 -4.16 25.80 -12.10
C ALA A 6 -3.74 26.28 -10.70
N ILE A 7 -4.24 25.61 -9.64
CA ILE A 7 -3.85 25.89 -8.25
C ILE A 7 -2.35 25.61 -8.05
N ARG A 8 -1.84 24.47 -8.51
CA ARG A 8 -0.41 24.12 -8.40
C ARG A 8 0.48 25.12 -9.13
N MET A 9 0.08 25.54 -10.34
CA MET A 9 0.80 26.55 -11.12
C MET A 9 0.81 27.92 -10.44
N ALA A 10 -0.32 28.35 -9.85
CA ALA A 10 -0.42 29.59 -9.11
C ALA A 10 0.46 29.59 -7.85
N ILE A 11 0.47 28.47 -7.11
CA ILE A 11 1.33 28.29 -5.93
C ILE A 11 2.81 28.30 -6.33
N SER A 12 3.19 27.54 -7.36
CA SER A 12 4.58 27.52 -7.87
C SER A 12 5.05 28.88 -8.35
N TYR A 13 4.21 29.63 -9.06
CA TYR A 13 4.50 31.00 -9.48
C TYR A 13 4.66 31.95 -8.29
N LEU A 14 3.80 31.83 -7.27
CA LEU A 14 3.90 32.61 -6.05
C LEU A 14 5.23 32.34 -5.34
N ILE A 15 5.61 31.06 -5.16
CA ILE A 15 6.89 30.68 -4.56
C ILE A 15 8.07 31.23 -5.36
N ALA A 16 8.06 31.04 -6.68
CA ALA A 16 9.13 31.50 -7.56
C ALA A 16 9.29 33.03 -7.57
N SER A 17 8.17 33.77 -7.54
CA SER A 17 8.18 35.24 -7.47
C SER A 17 8.68 35.76 -6.12
N TYR A 18 8.42 35.06 -5.01
CA TYR A 18 8.96 35.43 -3.69
C TYR A 18 10.44 35.10 -3.54
N ILE A 19 10.93 34.00 -4.11
CA ILE A 19 12.36 33.63 -4.07
C ILE A 19 13.19 34.46 -5.05
N GLY A 20 12.66 34.71 -6.25
CA GLY A 20 13.40 35.32 -7.36
C GLY A 20 13.27 36.84 -7.50
N SER A 21 12.26 37.49 -6.90
CA SER A 21 12.08 38.93 -7.06
C SER A 21 12.91 39.75 -6.07
N LYS A 22 13.72 40.67 -6.61
CA LYS A 22 14.27 41.80 -5.86
C LYS A 22 13.16 42.81 -5.63
N SER A 23 12.22 42.51 -4.73
CA SER A 23 11.13 43.44 -4.40
C SER A 23 11.72 44.72 -3.80
N PRO A 24 11.32 45.91 -4.26
CA PRO A 24 11.83 47.19 -3.75
C PRO A 24 11.37 47.49 -2.31
N LYS A 25 10.42 46.73 -1.78
CA LYS A 25 9.90 46.87 -0.41
C LYS A 25 10.22 45.63 0.41
N ASN A 26 11.29 45.71 1.20
CA ASN A 26 11.78 44.63 2.07
C ASN A 26 10.68 44.00 2.95
N TRP A 27 9.73 44.80 3.45
CA TRP A 27 8.64 44.28 4.31
C TRP A 27 7.74 43.26 3.60
N LEU A 28 7.45 43.46 2.31
CA LEU A 28 6.61 42.53 1.55
C LEU A 28 7.33 41.19 1.33
N HIS A 29 8.65 41.23 1.15
CA HIS A 29 9.48 40.04 1.04
C HIS A 29 9.52 39.26 2.37
N TYR A 30 9.70 39.96 3.51
CA TYR A 30 9.63 39.33 4.83
C TYR A 30 8.26 38.69 5.11
N LEU A 31 7.16 39.37 4.78
CA LEU A 31 5.81 38.82 4.95
C LEU A 31 5.62 37.54 4.10
N GLY A 32 6.07 37.56 2.85
CA GLY A 32 6.02 36.40 1.97
C GLY A 32 6.86 35.21 2.45
N GLN A 33 8.06 35.47 2.98
CA GLN A 33 8.89 34.43 3.59
C GLN A 33 8.20 33.77 4.78
N GLN A 34 7.53 34.55 5.64
CA GLN A 34 6.79 34.00 6.78
C GLN A 34 5.60 33.16 6.32
N ILE A 35 4.83 33.62 5.32
CA ILE A 35 3.72 32.84 4.74
C ILE A 35 4.24 31.52 4.15
N LEU A 36 5.35 31.57 3.41
CA LEU A 36 5.95 30.38 2.81
C LEU A 36 6.46 29.39 3.86
N LEU A 37 7.11 29.88 4.91
CA LEU A 37 7.58 29.07 6.02
C LEU A 37 6.41 28.42 6.77
N ILE A 38 5.34 29.18 7.03
CA ILE A 38 4.11 28.65 7.64
C ILE A 38 3.49 27.56 6.78
N LEU A 39 3.37 27.77 5.45
CA LEU A 39 2.84 26.76 4.53
C LEU A 39 3.69 25.50 4.47
N LEU A 40 5.03 25.64 4.49
CA LEU A 40 5.94 24.50 4.54
C LEU A 40 5.79 23.72 5.84
N LEU A 41 5.74 24.41 6.99
CA LEU A 41 5.55 23.77 8.29
C LEU A 41 4.20 23.07 8.39
N LEU A 42 3.12 23.70 7.91
CA LEU A 42 1.79 23.08 7.80
C LEU A 42 1.82 21.85 6.90
N GLY A 43 2.52 21.91 5.77
CA GLY A 43 2.69 20.77 4.87
C GLY A 43 3.43 19.61 5.53
N ILE A 44 4.51 19.88 6.27
CA ILE A 44 5.26 18.87 7.03
C ILE A 44 4.38 18.25 8.12
N VAL A 45 3.70 19.07 8.92
CA VAL A 45 2.81 18.59 9.99
C VAL A 45 1.66 17.76 9.43
N SER A 46 1.07 18.19 8.30
CA SER A 46 0.04 17.45 7.59
C SER A 46 0.57 16.10 7.08
N GLY A 47 1.76 16.08 6.48
CA GLY A 47 2.40 14.84 6.02
C GLY A 47 2.68 13.85 7.15
N VAL A 48 3.15 14.33 8.30
CA VAL A 48 3.36 13.51 9.51
C VAL A 48 2.02 13.00 10.04
N PHE A 49 1.00 13.84 10.12
CA PHE A 49 -0.33 13.45 10.59
C PHE A 49 -0.96 12.36 9.70
N LEU A 50 -0.86 12.51 8.38
CA LEU A 50 -1.32 11.51 7.42
C LEU A 50 -0.51 10.21 7.50
N GLY A 51 0.81 10.29 7.72
CA GLY A 51 1.65 9.10 7.92
C GLY A 51 1.34 8.35 9.21
N LEU A 52 0.88 9.04 10.27
CA LEU A 52 0.50 8.44 11.55
C LEU A 52 -0.94 7.95 11.60
N ASN A 53 -1.81 8.45 10.70
CA ASN A 53 -3.21 8.06 10.59
C ASN A 53 -3.46 7.48 9.19
N PRO A 54 -3.05 6.22 8.94
CA PRO A 54 -3.23 5.58 7.63
C PRO A 54 -4.69 5.61 7.18
N ASP A 55 -5.65 5.53 8.11
CA ASP A 55 -7.09 5.64 7.85
C ASP A 55 -7.50 6.96 7.18
N ALA A 56 -6.80 8.06 7.48
CA ALA A 56 -7.06 9.36 6.87
C ALA A 56 -6.51 9.46 5.43
N ALA A 57 -5.50 8.65 5.09
CA ALA A 57 -4.98 8.53 3.72
C ALA A 57 -5.79 7.54 2.87
N LEU A 58 -6.65 6.72 3.48
CA LEU A 58 -7.50 5.76 2.77
C LEU A 58 -8.51 6.45 1.85
N ASP A 59 -8.99 7.66 2.17
CA ASP A 59 -10.10 8.25 1.41
C ASP A 59 -9.75 8.53 -0.07
N ASP A 60 -8.49 8.90 -0.35
CA ASP A 60 -8.01 9.19 -1.71
C ASP A 60 -7.44 7.93 -2.42
N GLN A 61 -7.22 6.83 -1.68
CA GLN A 61 -6.67 5.56 -2.19
C GLN A 61 -7.65 4.38 -2.16
N ARG A 62 -8.87 4.58 -1.63
CA ARG A 62 -9.94 3.58 -1.56
C ARG A 62 -10.22 3.01 -2.94
N GLY A 63 -10.18 1.68 -3.05
CA GLY A 63 -10.36 0.95 -4.31
C GLY A 63 -9.09 0.76 -5.15
N THR A 64 -7.93 1.25 -4.71
CA THR A 64 -6.63 0.92 -5.33
C THR A 64 -5.94 -0.22 -4.59
N ALA A 65 -5.06 -0.97 -5.27
CA ALA A 65 -4.26 -2.01 -4.63
C ALA A 65 -3.40 -1.44 -3.47
N SER A 66 -2.85 -0.24 -3.62
CA SER A 66 -2.10 0.44 -2.56
C SER A 66 -2.97 0.81 -1.35
N GLY A 67 -4.22 1.21 -1.57
CA GLY A 67 -5.19 1.47 -0.50
C GLY A 67 -5.54 0.20 0.26
N ALA A 68 -5.80 -0.90 -0.46
CA ALA A 68 -6.03 -2.21 0.16
C ALA A 68 -4.82 -2.69 0.98
N ASN A 69 -3.59 -2.40 0.55
CA ASN A 69 -2.38 -2.75 1.29
C ASN A 69 -2.30 -2.09 2.68
N LEU A 70 -2.86 -0.89 2.84
CA LEU A 70 -2.93 -0.21 4.13
C LEU A 70 -3.88 -0.93 5.11
N GLU A 71 -4.93 -1.59 4.61
CA GLU A 71 -5.83 -2.42 5.42
C GLU A 71 -5.24 -3.81 5.70
N ILE A 72 -4.51 -4.37 4.74
CA ILE A 72 -3.89 -5.70 4.85
C ILE A 72 -2.71 -5.69 5.84
N ALA A 73 -1.86 -4.66 5.81
CA ALA A 73 -0.60 -4.66 6.53
C ALA A 73 -0.73 -4.82 8.06
N PRO A 74 -1.64 -4.13 8.77
CA PRO A 74 -1.83 -4.31 10.21
C PRO A 74 -2.22 -5.75 10.57
N VAL A 75 -3.06 -6.38 9.75
CA VAL A 75 -3.50 -7.77 9.94
C VAL A 75 -2.32 -8.71 9.82
N LEU A 76 -1.50 -8.57 8.77
CA LEU A 76 -0.29 -9.37 8.57
C LEU A 76 0.74 -9.18 9.69
N ASN A 77 0.91 -7.95 10.15
CA ASN A 77 1.87 -7.62 11.21
C ASN A 77 1.51 -8.22 12.57
N SER A 78 0.23 -8.51 12.80
CA SER A 78 -0.25 -9.17 14.02
C SER A 78 -0.06 -10.70 14.01
N MET A 79 0.19 -11.30 12.85
CA MET A 79 0.29 -12.75 12.70
C MET A 79 1.65 -13.30 13.15
N THR A 80 1.65 -14.56 13.56
CA THR A 80 2.88 -15.26 13.92
C THR A 80 3.44 -15.95 12.69
N LYS A 81 4.61 -15.49 12.20
CA LYS A 81 5.32 -16.10 11.06
C LYS A 81 4.41 -16.34 9.83
N PRO A 82 3.75 -15.29 9.28
CA PRO A 82 2.85 -15.45 8.15
C PRO A 82 3.62 -15.60 6.83
N ILE A 83 3.03 -16.33 5.89
CA ILE A 83 3.38 -16.29 4.47
C ILE A 83 2.19 -15.82 3.63
N VAL A 84 2.44 -14.80 2.81
CA VAL A 84 1.52 -14.28 1.81
C VAL A 84 1.78 -14.97 0.48
N ILE A 85 0.75 -15.61 -0.07
CA ILE A 85 0.75 -16.15 -1.43
C ILE A 85 -0.19 -15.32 -2.32
N SER A 86 0.17 -15.14 -3.58
CA SER A 86 -0.68 -14.43 -4.55
C SER A 86 -0.20 -14.68 -5.97
N ASP A 87 -1.12 -14.73 -6.92
CA ASP A 87 -0.87 -14.75 -8.36
C ASP A 87 -0.89 -13.34 -8.99
N ASN A 88 -1.16 -12.30 -8.19
CA ASN A 88 -1.28 -10.94 -8.68
C ASN A 88 0.07 -10.30 -9.05
N THR A 89 0.00 -9.16 -9.73
CA THR A 89 1.18 -8.44 -10.22
C THR A 89 2.14 -8.11 -9.06
N PRO A 90 3.44 -8.44 -9.17
CA PRO A 90 4.42 -8.19 -8.10
C PRO A 90 4.53 -6.74 -7.64
N SER A 91 4.12 -5.77 -8.48
CA SER A 91 4.10 -4.35 -8.14
C SER A 91 3.15 -4.03 -6.99
N PHE A 92 2.05 -4.77 -6.83
CA PHE A 92 1.11 -4.58 -5.70
C PHE A 92 1.77 -4.96 -4.38
N PHE A 93 2.64 -5.97 -4.39
CA PHE A 93 3.36 -6.42 -3.19
C PHE A 93 4.57 -5.58 -2.86
N LEU A 94 5.10 -4.81 -3.81
CA LEU A 94 6.22 -3.91 -3.56
C LEU A 94 5.84 -2.77 -2.61
N SER A 95 4.61 -2.23 -2.69
CA SER A 95 4.16 -1.22 -1.73
C SER A 95 3.81 -1.85 -0.37
N LEU A 96 3.24 -3.07 -0.38
CA LEU A 96 2.94 -3.80 0.84
C LEU A 96 4.20 -4.17 1.64
N SER A 97 5.30 -4.50 0.97
CA SER A 97 6.55 -4.91 1.62
C SER A 97 7.15 -3.83 2.53
N TYR A 98 6.89 -2.55 2.26
CA TYR A 98 7.31 -1.44 3.13
C TYR A 98 6.42 -1.23 4.36
N LEU A 99 5.21 -1.80 4.35
CA LEU A 99 4.23 -1.65 5.42
C LEU A 99 4.26 -2.82 6.42
N VAL A 100 4.87 -3.94 6.04
CA VAL A 100 4.89 -5.16 6.85
C VAL A 100 6.22 -5.39 7.57
N ASN A 101 6.17 -6.15 8.67
CA ASN A 101 7.34 -6.54 9.45
C ASN A 101 8.19 -7.58 8.69
N ASP A 102 9.50 -7.64 8.98
CA ASP A 102 10.47 -8.54 8.35
C ASP A 102 10.13 -10.05 8.44
N GLN A 103 9.28 -10.41 9.40
CA GLN A 103 8.79 -11.78 9.60
C GLN A 103 7.78 -12.22 8.54
N VAL A 104 7.11 -11.29 7.86
CA VAL A 104 6.15 -11.59 6.79
C VAL A 104 6.91 -12.03 5.55
N LYS A 105 6.63 -13.24 5.06
CA LYS A 105 7.24 -13.77 3.84
C LYS A 105 6.25 -13.71 2.68
N PHE A 106 6.78 -13.60 1.47
CA PHE A 106 5.99 -13.50 0.25
C PHE A 106 6.41 -14.59 -0.73
N GLN A 107 5.43 -15.27 -1.31
CA GLN A 107 5.63 -16.17 -2.44
C GLN A 107 4.64 -15.78 -3.54
N LEU A 108 5.15 -15.08 -4.55
CA LEU A 108 4.35 -14.51 -5.62
C LEU A 108 4.45 -15.39 -6.86
N PHE A 109 3.32 -15.63 -7.50
CA PHE A 109 3.18 -16.40 -8.71
C PHE A 109 2.85 -15.48 -9.88
N GLN A 110 3.12 -15.96 -11.08
CA GLN A 110 2.72 -15.25 -12.29
C GLN A 110 1.26 -15.60 -12.59
N ASP A 111 0.48 -14.57 -12.90
CA ASP A 111 -0.92 -14.66 -13.31
C ASP A 111 -1.13 -15.61 -14.51
N GLY A 112 -2.25 -16.35 -14.48
CA GLY A 112 -2.76 -17.18 -15.57
C GLY A 112 -1.99 -18.48 -15.86
N ASP A 113 -0.96 -18.82 -15.10
CA ASP A 113 -0.11 -20.00 -15.34
C ASP A 113 -0.36 -21.12 -14.31
N VAL A 114 -1.50 -21.80 -14.46
CA VAL A 114 -1.94 -22.90 -13.58
C VAL A 114 -0.90 -24.02 -13.47
N GLU A 115 -0.19 -24.34 -14.55
CA GLU A 115 0.84 -25.38 -14.55
C GLU A 115 2.06 -24.95 -13.72
N SER A 116 2.49 -23.69 -13.85
CA SER A 116 3.52 -23.10 -12.98
C SER A 116 3.09 -23.10 -11.50
N TRP A 117 1.81 -22.83 -11.20
CA TRP A 117 1.31 -22.91 -9.83
C TRP A 117 1.38 -24.34 -9.28
N ARG A 118 0.96 -25.35 -10.05
CA ARG A 118 1.06 -26.77 -9.65
C ARG A 118 2.49 -27.19 -9.33
N GLN A 119 3.46 -26.71 -10.11
CA GLN A 119 4.86 -27.10 -9.94
C GLN A 119 5.54 -26.39 -8.77
N LYS A 120 5.12 -25.16 -8.44
CA LYS A 120 5.82 -24.29 -7.47
C LYS A 120 5.11 -24.17 -6.13
N LEU A 121 3.80 -24.33 -6.08
CA LEU A 121 3.03 -24.21 -4.85
C LEU A 121 2.90 -25.58 -4.17
N ASN A 122 3.48 -25.70 -2.98
CA ASN A 122 3.33 -26.86 -2.10
C ASN A 122 2.74 -26.42 -0.76
N LEU A 123 1.41 -26.38 -0.65
CA LEU A 123 0.74 -25.91 0.58
C LEU A 123 1.09 -26.74 1.82
N LYS A 124 1.35 -28.04 1.67
CA LYS A 124 1.69 -28.92 2.79
C LYS A 124 3.04 -28.53 3.41
N GLU A 125 4.03 -28.22 2.58
CA GLU A 125 5.32 -27.73 3.02
C GLU A 125 5.22 -26.32 3.64
N LEU A 126 4.39 -25.45 3.06
CA LEU A 126 4.13 -24.13 3.65
C LEU A 126 3.51 -24.25 5.05
N ALA A 127 2.55 -25.16 5.25
CA ALA A 127 1.90 -25.37 6.54
C ALA A 127 2.83 -25.96 7.61
N GLN A 128 3.92 -26.61 7.22
CA GLN A 128 4.96 -27.06 8.16
C GLN A 128 5.87 -25.91 8.61
N ASN A 129 6.10 -24.94 7.72
CA ASN A 129 7.07 -23.87 7.93
C ASN A 129 6.46 -22.57 8.44
N TYR A 130 5.18 -22.32 8.18
CA TYR A 130 4.48 -21.07 8.48
C TYR A 130 3.20 -21.36 9.27
N SER A 131 2.92 -20.52 10.28
CA SER A 131 1.74 -20.71 11.13
C SER A 131 0.48 -20.13 10.50
N ASN A 132 0.62 -19.10 9.68
CA ASN A 132 -0.48 -18.46 8.95
C ASN A 132 -0.14 -18.45 7.46
N ILE A 133 -1.02 -19.02 6.64
CA ILE A 133 -0.94 -18.96 5.18
C ILE A 133 -2.09 -18.09 4.71
N VAL A 134 -1.78 -17.00 4.01
CA VAL A 134 -2.78 -16.03 3.59
C VAL A 134 -2.67 -15.76 2.10
N VAL A 135 -3.80 -15.59 1.43
CA VAL A 135 -3.89 -15.12 0.05
C VAL A 135 -4.26 -13.65 0.07
N ALA A 136 -3.40 -12.82 -0.52
CA ALA A 136 -3.65 -11.40 -0.71
C ALA A 136 -4.07 -11.14 -2.15
N HIS A 137 -5.03 -10.23 -2.33
CA HIS A 137 -5.67 -9.94 -3.62
C HIS A 137 -6.15 -11.21 -4.33
N PRO A 138 -7.04 -12.00 -3.70
CA PRO A 138 -7.44 -13.29 -4.22
C PRO A 138 -8.21 -13.14 -5.54
N GLU A 139 -7.61 -13.58 -6.64
CA GLU A 139 -8.31 -13.73 -7.91
C GLU A 139 -9.11 -15.05 -7.94
N GLU A 140 -10.23 -15.06 -8.67
CA GLU A 140 -11.15 -16.19 -8.67
C GLU A 140 -10.47 -17.48 -9.16
N ASP A 141 -9.67 -17.39 -10.22
CA ASP A 141 -8.98 -18.54 -10.82
C ASP A 141 -7.97 -19.18 -9.87
N PHE A 142 -7.23 -18.37 -9.11
CA PHE A 142 -6.27 -18.87 -8.13
C PHE A 142 -6.96 -19.51 -6.92
N VAL A 143 -8.03 -18.90 -6.42
CA VAL A 143 -8.83 -19.50 -5.33
C VAL A 143 -9.49 -20.80 -5.77
N ASN A 144 -10.00 -20.87 -7.00
CA ASN A 144 -10.55 -22.09 -7.57
C ASN A 144 -9.49 -23.18 -7.68
N PHE A 145 -8.31 -22.85 -8.21
CA PHE A 145 -7.17 -23.75 -8.26
C PHE A 145 -6.80 -24.32 -6.87
N LEU A 146 -6.75 -23.47 -5.84
CA LEU A 146 -6.43 -23.88 -4.48
C LEU A 146 -7.46 -24.86 -3.90
N ASN A 147 -8.75 -24.60 -4.11
CA ASN A 147 -9.84 -25.46 -3.65
C ASN A 147 -9.89 -26.80 -4.41
N GLU A 148 -9.52 -26.82 -5.69
CA GLU A 148 -9.46 -28.05 -6.48
C GLU A 148 -8.27 -28.94 -6.10
N GLN A 149 -7.10 -28.33 -5.85
CA GLN A 149 -5.87 -29.08 -5.56
C GLN A 149 -5.75 -29.53 -4.10
N TYR A 150 -6.35 -28.80 -3.16
CA TYR A 150 -6.13 -29.01 -1.75
C TYR A 150 -7.44 -29.02 -0.95
N PRO A 151 -7.58 -29.90 0.06
CA PRO A 151 -8.69 -29.84 1.00
C PRO A 151 -8.45 -28.66 1.96
N ILE A 152 -8.91 -27.48 1.59
CA ILE A 152 -8.70 -26.25 2.35
C ILE A 152 -10.00 -25.67 2.91
N ARG A 153 -9.87 -24.95 4.01
CA ARG A 153 -10.87 -24.03 4.53
C ARG A 153 -10.33 -22.61 4.41
N THR A 154 -11.16 -21.71 3.89
CA THR A 154 -10.83 -20.28 3.78
C THR A 154 -11.54 -19.50 4.89
N GLU A 155 -10.88 -18.45 5.38
CA GLU A 155 -11.42 -17.50 6.35
C GLU A 155 -11.12 -16.08 5.87
N LYS A 156 -12.15 -15.24 5.72
CA LYS A 156 -11.96 -13.86 5.26
C LYS A 156 -11.42 -13.00 6.39
N LEU A 157 -10.26 -12.37 6.18
CA LEU A 157 -9.60 -11.51 7.18
C LEU A 157 -9.78 -10.02 6.87
N ALA A 158 -9.74 -9.66 5.59
CA ALA A 158 -10.03 -8.32 5.09
C ALA A 158 -10.69 -8.43 3.71
N GLU A 159 -11.05 -7.30 3.09
CA GLU A 159 -11.68 -7.32 1.76
C GLU A 159 -10.81 -8.04 0.72
N GLN A 160 -9.51 -7.75 0.75
CA GLN A 160 -8.50 -8.27 -0.19
C GLN A 160 -7.53 -9.27 0.49
N LEU A 161 -7.96 -9.92 1.58
CA LEU A 161 -7.13 -10.88 2.33
C LEU A 161 -7.96 -12.05 2.87
N ILE A 162 -7.54 -13.27 2.55
CA ILE A 162 -8.12 -14.50 3.09
C ILE A 162 -7.02 -15.36 3.73
N GLU A 163 -7.33 -16.03 4.83
CA GLU A 163 -6.49 -17.07 5.42
C GLU A 163 -6.89 -18.44 4.88
N ILE A 164 -5.91 -19.30 4.67
CA ILE A 164 -6.08 -20.69 4.25
C ILE A 164 -5.61 -21.62 5.35
N LYS A 165 -6.45 -22.60 5.68
CA LYS A 165 -6.14 -23.70 6.61
C LYS A 165 -6.34 -25.03 5.89
N LEU A 166 -5.32 -25.88 5.88
CA LEU A 166 -5.44 -27.26 5.39
C LEU A 166 -6.30 -28.09 6.36
N GLN A 167 -7.17 -28.93 5.82
CA GLN A 167 -7.98 -29.90 6.56
C GLN A 167 -7.25 -31.24 6.73
#